data_AF-A0A1Q6SE41-F1
#
_entry.id   AF-A0A1Q6SE41-F1
#
_cell.length_a   1.000
_cell.length_b   1.000
_cell.length_c   1.000
_cell.angle_alpha   90.00
_cell.angle_beta   90.00
_cell.angle_gamma   90.00
#
_symmetry.space_group_name_H-M   'P 1'
#
loop_
_entity.id
_entity.type
_entity.pdbx_description
1 polymer ?
#
loop_
_entity_poly.entity_id
_entity_poly.type
_entity_poly.pdbx_seq_one_letter_code
_entity_poly.pdbx_strand_id
1 'polypeptide(L)'
;MLEDYYMKIVSLKCPDCGANLSVDAGREFCFCQYCGAKVILNNENEKVYRHVDDAKIKQAEVERQVRMRELEIEEKESASDIKRKKLKFVAAMIAGLIGIAMIVADGVSGHISLMSTCGMMLLLLPFFIIVTSISDDPKKNRQANSQTADGMINFPDLLLFGKYRKMSYSAVEVMLRDAGFTEIKCVPLNDLPNGFVGDSNKAPNLVSKIAVNGSSEAVFFGSRFKPDAKISIYYHSYISAV
;
A
#
# COMPACT_ATOMS: atom_id res chain seq x y z
N MET A 1 1.00 59.63 -65.02
CA MET A 1 0.28 58.42 -64.58
C MET A 1 1.06 57.90 -63.39
N LEU A 2 0.69 58.36 -62.19
CA LEU A 2 1.35 58.01 -60.93
C LEU A 2 0.62 56.75 -60.41
N GLU A 3 1.28 55.60 -60.47
CA GLU A 3 0.80 54.40 -59.79
C GLU A 3 1.23 54.45 -58.33
N ASP A 4 0.24 54.42 -57.45
CA ASP A 4 0.34 54.50 -56.00
C ASP A 4 1.12 53.30 -55.43
N TYR A 5 2.31 53.57 -54.90
CA TYR A 5 3.12 52.60 -54.15
C TYR A 5 2.49 52.39 -52.77
N TYR A 6 1.66 51.35 -52.64
CA TYR A 6 0.96 51.00 -51.41
C TYR A 6 1.94 50.49 -50.33
N MET A 7 2.36 51.34 -49.40
CA MET A 7 3.11 50.93 -48.20
C MET A 7 2.17 50.21 -47.22
N LYS A 8 2.36 48.90 -47.05
CA LYS A 8 1.59 48.08 -46.11
C LYS A 8 2.28 48.12 -44.75
N ILE A 9 1.69 48.80 -43.77
CA ILE A 9 2.20 48.85 -42.39
C ILE A 9 1.60 47.71 -41.56
N VAL A 10 2.44 46.99 -40.81
CA VAL A 10 2.02 45.93 -39.89
C VAL A 10 2.26 46.42 -38.46
N SER A 11 1.23 46.35 -37.63
CA SER A 11 1.33 46.65 -36.19
C SER A 11 1.58 45.36 -35.41
N LEU A 12 2.62 45.36 -34.56
CA LEU A 12 3.12 44.20 -33.83
C LEU A 12 3.47 44.63 -32.41
N LYS A 13 3.33 43.76 -31.41
CA LYS A 13 3.80 44.06 -30.05
C LYS A 13 5.21 43.52 -29.83
N CYS A 14 6.06 44.31 -29.17
CA CYS A 14 7.38 43.86 -28.76
C CYS A 14 7.25 42.76 -27.67
N PRO A 15 7.93 41.62 -27.80
CA PRO A 15 7.88 40.55 -26.80
C PRO A 15 8.54 40.92 -25.46
N ASP A 16 9.54 41.80 -25.48
CA ASP A 16 10.31 42.14 -24.26
C ASP A 16 9.68 43.27 -23.43
N CYS A 17 9.09 44.28 -24.08
CA CYS A 17 8.54 45.46 -23.38
C CYS A 17 7.04 45.69 -23.61
N GLY A 18 6.40 44.90 -24.48
CA GLY A 18 4.97 45.03 -24.78
C GLY A 18 4.58 46.27 -25.58
N ALA A 19 5.53 47.14 -25.95
CA ALA A 19 5.27 48.34 -26.73
C ALA A 19 4.74 48.01 -28.13
N ASN A 20 3.87 48.86 -28.65
CA ASN A 20 3.28 48.69 -29.97
C ASN A 20 4.25 49.24 -31.04
N LEU A 21 4.69 48.37 -31.94
CA LEU A 21 5.64 48.66 -33.00
C LEU A 21 4.90 48.71 -34.33
N SER A 22 5.03 49.82 -35.04
CA SER A 22 4.60 49.96 -36.43
C SER A 22 5.80 49.72 -37.35
N VAL A 23 5.76 48.67 -38.17
CA VAL A 23 6.85 48.29 -39.07
C VAL A 23 6.36 48.19 -40.51
N ASP A 24 7.18 48.64 -41.46
CA ASP A 24 6.91 48.49 -42.90
C ASP A 24 6.98 47.01 -43.31
N ALA A 25 5.97 46.51 -44.02
CA ALA A 25 5.97 45.17 -44.59
C ALA A 25 7.06 45.07 -45.66
N GLY A 26 8.18 44.44 -45.31
CA GLY A 26 9.31 44.25 -46.22
C GLY A 26 10.67 44.12 -45.53
N ARG A 27 10.76 44.35 -44.21
CA ARG A 27 12.00 44.17 -43.45
C ARG A 27 11.98 42.86 -42.67
N GLU A 28 13.08 42.11 -42.75
CA GLU A 28 13.26 40.82 -42.05
C GLU A 28 13.44 40.99 -40.53
N PHE A 29 13.79 42.19 -40.07
CA PHE A 29 13.91 42.52 -38.65
C PHE A 29 13.65 44.01 -38.39
N CYS A 30 13.26 44.33 -37.16
CA CYS A 30 13.16 45.70 -36.66
C CYS A 30 13.77 45.81 -35.25
N PHE A 31 14.15 47.02 -34.86
CA PHE A 31 14.57 47.32 -33.49
C PHE A 31 13.46 48.09 -32.78
N CYS A 32 13.15 47.69 -31.55
CA CYS A 32 12.18 48.40 -30.74
C CYS A 32 12.73 49.77 -30.34
N GLN A 33 12.01 50.85 -30.67
CA GLN A 33 12.41 52.22 -30.33
C GLN A 33 12.37 52.51 -28.83
N TYR A 34 11.66 51.69 -28.05
CA TYR A 34 11.47 51.89 -26.62
C TYR A 34 12.48 51.13 -25.76
N CYS A 35 12.86 49.90 -26.14
CA CYS A 35 13.77 49.07 -25.35
C CYS A 35 15.04 48.63 -26.09
N GLY A 36 15.18 48.91 -27.38
CA GLY A 36 16.34 48.52 -28.19
C GLY A 36 16.38 47.04 -28.59
N ALA A 37 15.39 46.22 -28.20
CA ALA A 37 15.33 44.80 -28.54
C ALA A 37 15.23 44.58 -30.06
N LYS A 38 16.01 43.63 -30.59
CA LYS A 38 15.97 43.21 -32.00
C LYS A 38 14.85 42.18 -32.19
N VAL A 39 13.81 42.55 -32.92
CA VAL A 39 12.64 41.71 -33.22
C VAL A 39 12.75 41.22 -34.65
N ILE A 40 12.77 39.89 -34.85
CA ILE A 40 12.88 39.25 -36.17
C ILE A 40 11.46 38.98 -36.68
N LEU A 41 11.18 39.38 -37.93
CA LEU A 41 9.85 39.31 -38.55
C LEU A 41 9.85 38.20 -39.61
N ASN A 42 9.84 36.94 -39.18
CA ASN A 42 9.76 35.81 -40.11
C ASN A 42 8.29 35.56 -40.53
N ASN A 43 8.02 35.65 -41.83
CA ASN A 43 6.70 35.42 -42.43
C ASN A 43 6.47 33.95 -42.81
N GLU A 44 6.61 33.03 -41.87
CA GLU A 44 6.27 31.64 -42.14
C GLU A 44 5.94 30.92 -40.84
N ASN A 45 4.65 30.60 -40.70
CA ASN A 45 4.04 29.56 -39.87
C ASN A 45 5.03 28.80 -38.98
N GLU A 46 5.54 29.46 -37.95
CA GLU A 46 6.41 28.83 -36.99
C GLU A 46 5.49 27.96 -36.14
N LYS A 47 5.38 26.68 -36.50
CA LYS A 47 4.87 25.67 -35.58
C LYS A 47 5.73 25.81 -34.35
N VAL A 48 5.18 26.43 -33.30
CA VAL A 48 5.73 26.41 -31.96
C VAL A 48 5.75 24.94 -31.58
N TYR A 49 6.85 24.25 -31.90
CA TYR A 49 7.21 23.00 -31.29
C TYR A 49 7.52 23.37 -29.85
N ARG A 50 6.45 23.46 -29.05
CA ARG A 50 6.56 23.48 -27.61
C ARG A 50 7.26 22.16 -27.30
N HIS A 51 8.53 22.24 -26.94
CA HIS A 51 9.31 21.11 -26.45
C HIS A 51 8.67 20.75 -25.11
N VAL A 52 7.50 20.10 -25.15
CA VAL A 52 6.99 19.40 -24.00
C VAL A 52 7.94 18.23 -23.85
N ASP A 53 8.56 18.09 -22.68
CA ASP A 53 9.43 16.95 -22.39
C ASP A 53 8.68 15.66 -22.71
N ASP A 54 8.93 15.09 -23.90
CA ASP A 54 8.36 13.81 -24.31
C ASP A 54 8.70 12.72 -23.29
N ALA A 55 9.80 12.91 -22.55
CA ALA A 55 10.17 12.09 -21.40
C ALA A 55 9.12 12.10 -20.29
N LYS A 56 8.59 13.27 -19.90
CA LYS A 56 7.55 13.39 -18.85
C LYS A 56 6.21 12.84 -19.32
N ILE A 57 5.84 13.04 -20.59
CA ILE A 57 4.60 12.49 -21.15
C ILE A 57 4.67 10.96 -21.20
N LYS A 58 5.81 10.40 -21.65
CA LYS A 58 6.04 8.95 -21.67
C LYS A 58 6.03 8.34 -20.27
N GLN A 59 6.61 9.01 -19.28
CA GLN A 59 6.57 8.54 -17.89
C GLN A 59 5.14 8.53 -17.34
N ALA A 60 4.35 9.58 -17.58
CA ALA A 60 2.96 9.63 -17.15
C ALA A 60 2.08 8.56 -17.82
N GLU A 61 2.32 8.27 -19.10
CA GLU A 61 1.62 7.21 -19.82
C GLU A 61 2.01 5.81 -19.32
N VAL A 62 3.31 5.57 -19.08
CA VAL A 62 3.79 4.30 -18.49
C VAL A 62 3.24 4.11 -17.08
N GLU A 63 3.25 5.16 -16.24
CA GLU A 63 2.67 5.10 -14.89
C GLU A 63 1.16 4.78 -14.94
N ARG A 64 0.43 5.42 -15.86
CA ARG A 64 -0.99 5.15 -16.06
C ARG A 64 -1.23 3.72 -16.52
N GLN A 65 -0.40 3.20 -17.42
CA GLN A 65 -0.50 1.82 -17.90
C GLN A 65 -0.20 0.81 -16.78
N VAL A 66 0.83 1.04 -15.97
CA VAL A 66 1.16 0.18 -14.82
C VAL A 66 0.00 0.17 -13.81
N ARG A 67 -0.53 1.33 -13.45
CA ARG A 67 -1.66 1.45 -12.52
C ARG A 67 -2.91 0.72 -13.02
N MET A 68 -3.24 0.83 -14.30
CA MET A 68 -4.38 0.12 -14.88
C MET A 68 -4.19 -1.40 -14.84
N ARG A 69 -2.97 -1.88 -15.12
CA ARG A 69 -2.63 -3.31 -15.03
C ARG A 69 -2.72 -3.85 -13.61
N GLU A 70 -2.29 -3.09 -12.62
CA GLU A 70 -2.38 -3.46 -11.21
C GLU A 70 -3.83 -3.62 -10.75
N LEU A 71 -4.71 -2.69 -11.14
CA LEU A 71 -6.15 -2.76 -10.85
C LEU A 71 -6.81 -3.98 -11.51
N GLU A 72 -6.46 -4.29 -12.78
CA GLU A 72 -6.95 -5.49 -13.47
C GLU A 72 -6.52 -6.80 -12.78
N ILE A 73 -5.30 -6.85 -12.24
CA ILE A 73 -4.78 -8.01 -11.51
C ILE A 73 -5.53 -8.17 -10.19
N GLU A 74 -5.73 -7.08 -9.44
CA GLU A 74 -6.49 -7.07 -8.18
C GLU A 74 -7.96 -7.50 -8.36
N GLU A 75 -8.62 -7.03 -9.41
CA GLU A 75 -9.99 -7.46 -9.72
C GLU A 75 -10.06 -8.96 -10.03
N LYS A 76 -9.08 -9.49 -10.79
CA LYS A 76 -8.99 -10.91 -11.08
C LYS A 76 -8.70 -11.74 -9.84
N GLU A 77 -7.78 -11.30 -8.98
CA GLU A 77 -7.44 -11.97 -7.73
C GLU A 77 -8.66 -12.01 -6.79
N SER A 78 -9.34 -10.88 -6.59
CA SER A 78 -10.53 -10.81 -5.74
C SER A 78 -11.70 -11.65 -6.29
N ALA A 79 -11.89 -11.68 -7.61
CA ALA A 79 -12.88 -12.55 -8.24
C ALA A 79 -12.52 -14.03 -8.10
N SER A 80 -11.22 -14.37 -8.17
CA SER A 80 -10.73 -15.74 -8.00
C SER A 80 -10.89 -16.24 -6.56
N ASP A 81 -10.67 -15.38 -5.57
CA ASP A 81 -10.83 -15.70 -4.15
C ASP A 81 -12.29 -15.90 -3.79
N ILE A 82 -13.19 -15.05 -4.31
CA ILE A 82 -14.65 -15.24 -4.14
C ILE A 82 -15.07 -16.59 -4.73
N LYS A 83 -14.57 -16.97 -5.92
CA LYS A 83 -14.85 -18.27 -6.55
C LYS A 83 -14.30 -19.43 -5.72
N ARG A 84 -13.06 -19.34 -5.24
CA ARG A 84 -12.42 -20.35 -4.37
C ARG A 84 -13.19 -20.54 -3.06
N LYS A 85 -13.58 -19.45 -2.40
CA LYS A 85 -14.37 -19.47 -1.15
C LYS A 85 -15.74 -20.12 -1.39
N LYS A 86 -16.44 -19.74 -2.48
CA LYS A 86 -17.70 -20.37 -2.89
C LYS A 86 -17.54 -21.87 -3.16
N LEU A 87 -16.50 -22.27 -3.87
CA LEU A 87 -16.22 -23.68 -4.18
C LEU A 87 -15.98 -24.50 -2.90
N LYS A 88 -15.16 -24.00 -1.97
CA LYS A 88 -14.93 -24.65 -0.67
C LYS A 88 -16.23 -24.78 0.14
N PHE A 89 -17.05 -23.74 0.16
CA PHE A 89 -18.33 -23.75 0.87
C PHE A 89 -19.31 -24.78 0.28
N VAL A 90 -19.42 -24.86 -1.05
CA VAL A 90 -20.26 -25.87 -1.72
C VAL A 90 -19.75 -27.29 -1.45
N ALA A 91 -18.44 -27.53 -1.54
CA ALA A 91 -17.84 -28.83 -1.25
C ALA A 91 -18.09 -29.27 0.22
N ALA A 92 -18.00 -28.34 1.17
CA ALA A 92 -18.28 -28.60 2.57
C ALA A 92 -19.75 -28.96 2.84
N MET A 93 -20.69 -28.28 2.17
CA MET A 93 -22.13 -28.60 2.27
C MET A 93 -22.43 -30.01 1.75
N ILE A 94 -21.85 -30.40 0.61
CA ILE A 94 -22.02 -31.73 0.03
C ILE A 94 -21.44 -32.81 0.97
N ALA A 95 -20.22 -32.61 1.49
CA ALA A 95 -19.60 -33.54 2.43
C ALA A 95 -20.41 -33.70 3.73
N GLY A 96 -20.97 -32.59 4.24
CA GLY A 96 -21.86 -32.61 5.41
C GLY A 96 -23.12 -33.43 5.17
N LEU A 97 -23.80 -33.26 4.03
CA LEU A 97 -24.99 -34.04 3.67
C LEU A 97 -24.68 -35.54 3.56
N ILE A 98 -23.54 -35.90 2.98
CA ILE A 98 -23.08 -37.30 2.90
C ILE A 98 -22.83 -37.86 4.32
N GLY A 99 -22.19 -37.07 5.20
CA GLY A 99 -21.97 -37.45 6.60
C GLY A 99 -23.27 -37.72 7.37
N ILE A 100 -24.28 -36.86 7.21
CA ILE A 100 -25.60 -37.04 7.83
C ILE A 100 -26.27 -38.32 7.28
N ALA A 101 -26.24 -38.54 5.97
CA ALA A 101 -26.84 -39.72 5.35
C ALA A 101 -26.21 -41.03 5.87
N MET A 102 -24.89 -41.06 6.05
CA MET A 102 -24.16 -42.21 6.61
C MET A 102 -24.58 -42.48 8.07
N ILE A 103 -24.79 -41.43 8.88
CA ILE A 103 -25.24 -41.56 10.28
C ILE A 103 -26.68 -42.10 10.36
N VAL A 104 -27.57 -41.64 9.48
CA VAL A 104 -28.97 -42.10 9.44
C VAL A 104 -29.08 -43.55 8.95
N ALA A 105 -28.20 -43.97 8.04
CA ALA A 105 -28.15 -45.34 7.52
C ALA A 105 -27.70 -46.38 8.57
N ASP A 106 -26.91 -45.97 9.58
CA ASP A 106 -26.43 -46.84 10.67
C ASP A 106 -27.50 -47.17 11.75
N GLY A 107 -28.78 -46.84 11.50
CA GLY A 107 -29.98 -47.31 12.22
C GLY A 107 -29.76 -47.97 13.59
N VAL A 108 -29.89 -47.17 14.66
CA VAL A 108 -29.98 -47.52 16.10
C VAL A 108 -29.64 -48.98 16.43
N SER A 109 -28.37 -49.36 16.26
CA SER A 109 -27.87 -50.67 16.74
C SER A 109 -26.82 -50.53 17.85
N GLY A 110 -26.68 -49.33 18.42
CA GLY A 110 -25.96 -49.09 19.70
C GLY A 110 -24.46 -49.43 19.72
N HIS A 111 -23.89 -49.93 18.63
CA HIS A 111 -22.47 -50.22 18.52
C HIS A 111 -21.75 -49.10 17.76
N ILE A 112 -20.69 -48.56 18.37
CA ILE A 112 -19.77 -47.62 17.74
C ILE A 112 -18.94 -48.41 16.72
N SER A 113 -19.49 -48.55 15.52
CA SER A 113 -18.82 -49.16 14.37
C SER A 113 -17.89 -48.15 13.70
N LEU A 114 -16.84 -48.64 13.02
CA LEU A 114 -15.86 -47.84 12.28
C LEU A 114 -16.50 -46.86 11.27
N MET A 115 -17.69 -47.19 10.74
CA MET A 115 -18.50 -46.32 9.88
C MET A 115 -19.04 -45.07 10.59
N SER A 116 -19.45 -45.20 11.85
CA SER A 116 -20.00 -44.10 12.65
C SER A 116 -18.92 -43.07 13.05
N THR A 117 -17.70 -43.52 13.37
CA THR A 117 -16.55 -42.64 13.62
C THR A 117 -16.13 -41.88 12.36
N CYS A 118 -16.22 -42.52 11.19
CA CYS A 118 -15.98 -41.85 9.91
C CYS A 118 -17.06 -40.81 9.59
N GLY A 119 -18.33 -41.08 9.92
CA GLY A 119 -19.43 -40.12 9.81
C GLY A 119 -19.19 -38.85 10.63
N MET A 120 -18.73 -39.00 11.89
CA MET A 120 -18.41 -37.86 12.76
C MET A 120 -17.21 -37.04 12.26
N MET A 121 -16.16 -37.70 11.76
CA MET A 121 -15.02 -37.00 11.15
C MET A 121 -15.41 -36.25 9.87
N LEU A 122 -16.30 -36.80 9.06
CA LEU A 122 -16.83 -36.15 7.85
C LEU A 122 -17.75 -34.96 8.15
N LEU A 123 -18.31 -34.83 9.35
CA LEU A 123 -19.06 -33.65 9.77
C LEU A 123 -18.17 -32.56 10.37
N LEU A 124 -17.14 -32.94 11.12
CA LEU A 124 -16.26 -31.99 11.83
C LEU A 124 -15.18 -31.37 10.92
N LEU A 125 -14.67 -32.12 9.93
CA LEU A 125 -13.68 -31.62 8.97
C LEU A 125 -14.19 -30.47 8.08
N PRO A 126 -15.39 -30.54 7.45
CA PRO A 126 -15.92 -29.43 6.67
C PRO A 126 -16.25 -28.22 7.57
N PHE A 127 -16.69 -28.45 8.81
CA PHE A 127 -16.92 -27.39 9.78
C PHE A 127 -15.61 -26.64 10.11
N PHE A 128 -14.53 -27.37 10.34
CA PHE A 128 -13.21 -26.78 10.58
C PHE A 128 -12.71 -25.98 9.37
N ILE A 129 -12.86 -26.51 8.14
CA ILE A 129 -12.49 -25.82 6.90
C ILE A 129 -13.31 -24.53 6.68
N ILE A 130 -14.60 -24.53 7.04
CA ILE A 130 -15.45 -23.34 6.97
C ILE A 130 -14.98 -22.29 7.99
N VAL A 131 -14.73 -22.68 9.24
CA VAL A 131 -14.28 -21.77 10.31
C VAL A 131 -12.92 -21.13 9.97
N THR A 132 -11.97 -21.89 9.43
CA THR A 132 -10.69 -21.33 8.98
C THR A 132 -10.86 -20.43 7.74
N SER A 133 -11.78 -20.77 6.82
CA SER A 133 -12.02 -19.97 5.61
C SER A 133 -12.75 -18.64 5.88
N ILE A 134 -13.51 -18.55 6.98
CA ILE A 134 -14.10 -17.29 7.48
C ILE A 134 -13.00 -16.38 8.05
N SER A 135 -11.94 -16.98 8.62
CA SER A 135 -10.81 -16.24 9.18
C SER A 135 -9.82 -15.75 8.10
N ASP A 136 -9.79 -16.40 6.93
CA ASP A 136 -8.99 -16.01 5.76
C ASP A 136 -9.68 -14.89 4.96
N ASP A 137 -9.97 -13.74 5.57
CA ASP A 137 -10.39 -12.55 4.82
C ASP A 137 -9.17 -11.71 4.39
N PRO A 138 -8.66 -11.85 3.14
CA PRO A 138 -7.46 -11.16 2.70
C PRO A 138 -7.67 -9.65 2.58
N LYS A 139 -8.92 -9.18 2.54
CA LYS A 139 -9.25 -7.76 2.36
C LYS A 139 -8.91 -6.87 3.56
N LYS A 140 -8.61 -7.44 4.73
CA LYS A 140 -8.22 -6.62 5.89
C LYS A 140 -6.76 -6.17 5.86
N ASN A 141 -5.88 -6.84 5.12
CA ASN A 141 -4.45 -6.49 5.07
C ASN A 141 -4.13 -5.31 4.14
N ARG A 142 -5.09 -4.83 3.35
CA ARG A 142 -4.88 -3.73 2.38
C ARG A 142 -5.24 -2.35 2.93
N GLN A 143 -5.85 -2.27 4.11
CA GLN A 143 -6.14 -1.02 4.82
C GLN A 143 -5.12 -0.68 5.92
N ALA A 144 -3.91 -1.25 5.87
CA ALA A 144 -2.82 -0.82 6.75
C ALA A 144 -2.32 0.61 6.46
N ASN A 145 -2.78 1.26 5.38
CA ASN A 145 -2.50 2.67 5.10
C ASN A 145 -3.77 3.48 4.84
N SER A 146 -4.81 3.24 5.64
CA SER A 146 -5.94 4.14 5.77
C SER A 146 -5.71 4.94 7.04
N GLN A 147 -5.15 6.14 6.92
CA GLN A 147 -5.41 7.20 7.90
C GLN A 147 -6.94 7.34 7.96
N THR A 148 -7.56 6.73 8.97
CA THR A 148 -8.99 6.85 9.21
C THR A 148 -9.28 8.32 9.54
N ALA A 149 -10.42 8.82 9.09
CA ALA A 149 -10.84 10.22 9.26
C ALA A 149 -10.93 10.70 10.73
N ASP A 150 -10.71 9.80 11.69
CA ASP A 150 -10.66 10.03 13.14
C ASP A 150 -9.27 10.39 13.67
N GLY A 151 -8.22 10.37 12.83
CA GLY A 151 -6.85 10.71 13.22
C GLY A 151 -6.16 9.65 14.08
N MET A 152 -6.75 8.45 14.20
CA MET A 152 -6.16 7.32 14.92
C MET A 152 -5.44 6.38 13.95
N ILE A 153 -4.38 5.76 14.44
CA ILE A 153 -3.56 4.79 13.72
C ILE A 153 -3.95 3.38 14.15
N ASN A 154 -4.14 2.50 13.18
CA ASN A 154 -4.32 1.07 13.43
C ASN A 154 -2.97 0.44 13.80
N PHE A 155 -2.94 -0.30 14.89
CA PHE A 155 -1.73 -1.03 15.26
C PHE A 155 -1.44 -2.14 14.23
N PRO A 156 -0.20 -2.30 13.74
CA PRO A 156 0.12 -3.27 12.69
C PRO A 156 -0.26 -4.71 13.09
N ASP A 157 -0.99 -5.40 12.21
CA ASP A 157 -1.48 -6.76 12.46
C ASP A 157 -0.34 -7.79 12.64
N LEU A 158 0.81 -7.54 12.01
CA LEU A 158 2.03 -8.34 12.15
C LEU A 158 2.59 -8.34 13.57
N LEU A 159 2.24 -7.34 14.39
CA LEU A 159 2.68 -7.19 15.78
C LEU A 159 1.66 -7.72 16.78
N LEU A 160 0.57 -8.33 16.32
CA LEU A 160 -0.45 -8.93 17.18
C LEU A 160 -0.13 -10.40 17.49
N PHE A 161 -0.78 -10.93 18.52
CA PHE A 161 -0.72 -12.36 18.89
C PHE A 161 0.69 -12.93 19.12
N GLY A 162 1.65 -12.08 19.51
CA GLY A 162 3.01 -12.53 19.83
C GLY A 162 3.89 -12.88 18.64
N LYS A 163 3.46 -12.58 17.40
CA LYS A 163 4.27 -12.79 16.18
C LYS A 163 5.56 -11.96 16.16
N TYR A 164 5.53 -10.80 16.82
CA TYR A 164 6.70 -9.91 16.96
C TYR A 164 7.90 -10.58 17.65
N ARG A 165 7.72 -11.67 18.41
CA ARG A 165 8.82 -12.34 19.14
C ARG A 165 9.91 -12.91 18.26
N LYS A 166 9.63 -13.09 16.97
CA LYS A 166 10.58 -13.57 15.96
C LYS A 166 11.15 -12.45 15.08
N MET A 167 10.78 -11.20 15.35
CA MET A 167 11.19 -10.04 14.57
C MET A 167 12.30 -9.29 15.31
N SER A 168 13.20 -8.67 14.56
CA SER A 168 14.17 -7.74 15.14
C SER A 168 13.46 -6.48 15.61
N TYR A 169 13.94 -5.90 16.71
CA TYR A 169 13.38 -4.65 17.23
C TYR A 169 13.45 -3.52 16.20
N SER A 170 14.49 -3.51 15.36
CA SER A 170 14.66 -2.54 14.28
C SER A 170 13.55 -2.62 13.24
N ALA A 171 13.17 -3.84 12.82
CA ALA A 171 12.09 -4.03 11.85
C ALA A 171 10.74 -3.62 12.44
N VAL A 172 10.52 -3.93 13.72
CA VAL A 172 9.31 -3.51 14.45
C VAL A 172 9.25 -2.00 14.61
N GLU A 173 10.37 -1.35 14.89
CA GLU A 173 10.45 0.12 14.96
C GLU A 173 10.10 0.76 13.62
N VAL A 174 10.67 0.27 12.51
CA VAL A 174 10.34 0.78 11.16
C VAL A 174 8.86 0.60 10.87
N MET A 175 8.29 -0.58 11.10
CA MET A 175 6.86 -0.83 10.89
C MET A 175 5.96 0.13 11.68
N LEU A 176 6.33 0.48 12.90
CA LEU A 176 5.56 1.41 13.72
C LEU A 176 5.73 2.87 13.25
N ARG A 177 6.93 3.26 12.83
CA ARG A 177 7.16 4.59 12.24
C ARG A 177 6.39 4.74 10.92
N ASP A 178 6.41 3.73 10.07
CA ASP A 178 5.69 3.70 8.80
C ASP A 178 4.18 3.73 9.00
N ALA A 179 3.68 3.14 10.10
CA ALA A 179 2.28 3.26 10.50
C ALA A 179 1.91 4.67 10.99
N GLY A 180 2.89 5.51 11.33
CA GLY A 180 2.71 6.91 11.73
C GLY A 180 2.93 7.20 13.22
N PHE A 181 3.44 6.24 14.00
CA PHE A 181 3.79 6.49 15.40
C PHE A 181 5.06 7.32 15.54
N THR A 182 5.00 8.36 16.37
CA THR A 182 6.12 9.31 16.53
C THR A 182 6.96 9.03 17.79
N GLU A 183 6.32 8.60 18.89
CA GLU A 183 6.98 8.36 20.17
C GLU A 183 7.29 6.87 20.40
N ILE A 184 8.37 6.38 19.80
CA ILE A 184 8.84 5.00 19.94
C ILE A 184 10.17 4.96 20.71
N LYS A 185 10.24 4.13 21.76
CA LYS A 185 11.43 3.90 22.58
C LYS A 185 11.86 2.45 22.53
N CYS A 186 13.11 2.19 22.17
CA CYS A 186 13.71 0.86 22.20
C CYS A 186 14.47 0.67 23.51
N VAL A 187 14.15 -0.39 24.27
CA VAL A 187 14.72 -0.66 25.60
C VAL A 187 15.44 -2.01 25.60
N PRO A 188 16.78 -2.04 25.76
CA PRO A 188 17.52 -3.29 25.90
C PRO A 188 17.20 -3.96 27.24
N LEU A 189 16.95 -5.28 27.23
CA LEU A 189 16.68 -6.05 28.45
C LEU A 189 17.93 -6.56 29.15
N ASN A 190 19.07 -6.62 28.46
CA ASN A 190 20.34 -7.10 28.99
C ASN A 190 20.19 -8.45 29.70
N ASP A 191 19.41 -9.36 29.11
CA ASP A 191 19.03 -10.64 29.70
C ASP A 191 19.75 -11.83 29.05
N LEU A 192 20.66 -11.58 28.12
CA LEU A 192 21.47 -12.59 27.45
C LEU A 192 22.89 -12.63 28.06
N PRO A 193 23.31 -13.76 28.65
CA PRO A 193 24.69 -13.97 29.09
C PRO A 193 25.68 -13.96 27.92
N ASN A 194 26.93 -13.59 28.20
CA ASN A 194 28.01 -13.72 27.22
C ASN A 194 28.21 -15.21 26.88
N GLY A 195 28.24 -15.53 25.59
CA GLY A 195 28.31 -16.92 25.11
C GLY A 195 26.96 -17.65 24.99
N PHE A 196 25.84 -16.94 25.19
CA PHE A 196 24.51 -17.51 24.97
C PHE A 196 24.27 -17.85 23.49
N VAL A 197 23.89 -19.10 23.23
CA VAL A 197 23.40 -19.58 21.95
C VAL A 197 21.89 -19.42 21.95
N GLY A 198 21.37 -18.54 21.09
CA GLY A 198 19.96 -18.16 21.04
C GLY A 198 18.99 -19.30 20.78
N ASP A 199 17.75 -19.14 21.28
CA ASP A 199 16.59 -19.93 20.86
C ASP A 199 15.78 -19.14 19.82
N SER A 200 14.97 -19.84 19.03
CA SER A 200 13.99 -19.36 18.07
C SER A 200 13.11 -18.19 18.54
N ASN A 201 12.90 -18.01 19.84
CA ASN A 201 12.13 -16.91 20.43
C ASN A 201 12.95 -16.02 21.38
N LYS A 202 14.23 -16.32 21.60
CA LYS A 202 15.12 -15.59 22.51
C LYS A 202 16.52 -15.57 21.93
N ALA A 203 16.79 -14.55 21.13
CA ALA A 203 18.06 -14.31 20.46
C ALA A 203 18.37 -12.81 20.50
N PRO A 204 19.64 -12.40 20.34
CA PRO A 204 19.99 -10.98 20.36
C PRO A 204 19.19 -10.21 19.30
N ASN A 205 18.77 -9.01 19.67
CA ASN A 205 17.95 -8.09 18.86
C ASN A 205 16.49 -8.51 18.63
N LEU A 206 16.04 -9.67 19.12
CA LEU A 206 14.62 -10.04 19.02
C LEU A 206 13.77 -9.30 20.03
N VAL A 207 12.54 -8.96 19.63
CA VAL A 207 11.58 -8.29 20.51
C VAL A 207 11.03 -9.28 21.54
N SER A 208 11.14 -8.93 22.82
CA SER A 208 10.54 -9.70 23.90
C SER A 208 9.09 -9.28 24.13
N LYS A 209 8.85 -7.96 24.16
CA LYS A 209 7.59 -7.36 24.60
C LYS A 209 7.42 -5.97 24.01
N ILE A 210 6.18 -5.61 23.67
CA ILE A 210 5.82 -4.26 23.24
C ILE A 210 4.80 -3.72 24.25
N ALA A 211 5.00 -2.49 24.71
CA ALA A 211 4.07 -1.78 25.59
C ALA A 211 3.59 -0.51 24.90
N VAL A 212 2.30 -0.21 25.03
CA VAL A 212 1.67 0.99 24.48
C VAL A 212 1.07 1.77 25.65
N ASN A 213 1.44 3.04 25.80
CA ASN A 213 1.05 3.91 26.92
C ASN A 213 1.37 3.32 28.31
N GLY A 214 2.46 2.56 28.41
CA GLY A 214 2.87 1.90 29.67
C GLY A 214 2.07 0.64 30.01
N SER A 215 0.97 0.34 29.31
CA SER A 215 0.30 -0.95 29.41
C SER A 215 0.96 -1.94 28.48
N SER A 216 1.17 -3.15 28.99
CA SER A 216 1.63 -4.27 28.18
C SER A 216 0.54 -5.28 27.88
N GLU A 217 -0.71 -4.85 27.99
CA GLU A 217 -1.84 -5.69 27.63
C GLU A 217 -1.73 -6.11 26.17
N ALA A 218 -2.24 -7.30 25.89
CA ALA A 218 -2.25 -7.84 24.55
C ALA A 218 -3.00 -6.87 23.64
N VAL A 219 -2.28 -6.22 22.73
CA VAL A 219 -2.91 -5.43 21.68
C VAL A 219 -3.72 -6.40 20.83
N PHE A 220 -5.04 -6.16 20.75
CA PHE A 220 -5.96 -6.99 20.00
C PHE A 220 -6.16 -6.46 18.58
N PHE A 221 -6.65 -7.31 17.71
CA PHE A 221 -6.98 -6.97 16.33
C PHE A 221 -7.99 -5.80 16.27
N GLY A 222 -7.63 -4.74 15.56
CA GLY A 222 -8.44 -3.52 15.47
C GLY A 222 -8.21 -2.51 16.61
N SER A 223 -7.20 -2.71 17.46
CA SER A 223 -6.78 -1.68 18.42
C SER A 223 -6.29 -0.44 17.68
N ARG A 224 -6.83 0.72 18.07
CA ARG A 224 -6.48 2.03 17.52
C ARG A 224 -5.79 2.88 18.57
N PHE A 225 -4.75 3.57 18.17
CA PHE A 225 -3.97 4.43 19.05
C PHE A 225 -3.73 5.78 18.38
N LYS A 226 -3.48 6.81 19.19
CA LYS A 226 -3.08 8.11 18.66
C LYS A 226 -1.62 8.07 18.16
N PRO A 227 -1.23 8.95 17.21
CA PRO A 227 0.15 9.01 16.71
C PRO A 227 1.21 9.29 17.78
N ASP A 228 0.83 10.04 18.81
CA ASP A 228 1.65 10.40 19.98
C ASP A 228 1.62 9.34 21.10
N ALA A 229 1.00 8.17 20.87
CA ALA A 229 1.00 7.11 21.85
C ALA A 229 2.43 6.64 22.13
N LYS A 230 2.78 6.54 23.42
CA LYS A 230 4.11 6.16 23.87
C LYS A 230 4.32 4.66 23.70
N ILE A 231 5.11 4.27 22.71
CA ILE A 231 5.42 2.87 22.44
C ILE A 231 6.81 2.53 23.01
N SER A 232 6.89 1.46 23.79
CA SER A 232 8.15 0.92 24.29
C SER A 232 8.36 -0.49 23.78
N ILE A 233 9.42 -0.70 23.00
CA ILE A 233 9.83 -2.00 22.44
C ILE A 233 10.96 -2.54 23.31
N TYR A 234 10.69 -3.62 24.05
CA TYR A 234 11.69 -4.30 24.87
C TYR A 234 12.30 -5.43 24.05
N TYR A 235 13.63 -5.47 23.96
CA TYR A 235 14.34 -6.45 23.14
C TYR A 235 15.47 -7.13 23.90
N HIS A 236 15.78 -8.35 23.48
CA HIS A 236 16.84 -9.15 24.06
C HIS A 236 18.21 -8.61 23.64
N SER A 237 19.06 -8.33 24.63
CA SER A 237 20.42 -7.83 24.42
C SER A 237 21.39 -8.52 25.38
N TYR A 238 22.67 -8.52 25.02
CA TYR A 238 23.72 -9.01 25.91
C TYR A 238 23.84 -8.15 27.16
N ILE A 239 24.18 -8.78 28.28
CA ILE A 239 24.55 -8.07 29.50
C ILE A 239 25.74 -7.18 29.15
N SER A 240 25.54 -5.87 29.14
CA SER A 240 26.63 -4.92 29.03
C SER A 240 27.41 -5.00 30.35
N ALA A 241 28.64 -5.52 30.30
CA ALA A 241 29.55 -5.44 31.42
C ALA A 241 29.85 -3.95 31.64
N VAL A 242 29.30 -3.39 32.71
CA VAL A 242 29.70 -2.09 33.28
C VAL A 242 30.86 -2.35 34.22
#